data_AF-A0A0C3NK55-F1
#
_entry.id   AF-A0A0C3NK55-F1
#
_cell.length_a   1.000
_cell.length_b   1.000
_cell.length_c   1.000
_cell.angle_alpha   90.00
_cell.angle_beta   90.00
_cell.angle_gamma   90.00
#
_symmetry.space_group_name_H-M   'P 1'
#
loop_
_entity.id
_entity.type
_entity.pdbx_description
1 polymer ?
#
loop_
_entity_poly.entity_id
_entity_poly.type
_entity_poly.pdbx_seq_one_letter_code
_entity_poly.pdbx_strand_id
1 'polypeptide(L)'
;MASIFNKQKRSSILDLKTLRPAAIIDEISREFAFGMLELNLVDPAVDKLSLVEELYSTPHLLEFVVSAIPQMGFQSLIDWISHCVPDDPRKYEDSILFRMLSRFALCCGALPFQSPELDECQRAVELAPRVLKELAILWRVGEAVEVTAEEAVAKGKAKRVPQRVAKKAKRAGHVPQVDVSVFTMIEVAVPSSQEEAVALAQQILIDQSNVLKHYFNVLRKPEASAIMQKNYLDITTQTDTATTTGLPHTDEDVTGFPDIIPETEPQTTFEEYSSQPVQNALFFASAEGFGDWRLMMAQRVIKYLEDTRKRNPKAFKIAVKKMRELSHGHFSADNQKRLEGSDNGLPIFEAKMSRDTRLIVS
;
A
#
# COMPACT_ATOMS: atom_id res chain seq x y z
N MET A 1 -23.17 19.78 34.47
CA MET A 1 -21.83 20.36 34.72
C MET A 1 -20.82 19.63 33.85
N ALA A 2 -20.67 20.09 32.61
CA ALA A 2 -19.73 19.51 31.64
C ALA A 2 -18.40 20.27 31.74
N SER A 3 -17.38 19.64 32.32
CA SER A 3 -16.03 20.20 32.42
C SER A 3 -15.18 19.72 31.25
N ILE A 4 -14.94 20.67 30.36
CA ILE A 4 -13.83 20.85 29.43
C ILE A 4 -12.59 20.01 29.79
N PHE A 5 -12.25 19.03 28.95
CA PHE A 5 -10.88 18.52 28.81
C PHE A 5 -10.47 18.65 27.35
N ASN A 6 -10.11 19.87 26.96
CA ASN A 6 -9.36 20.09 25.74
C ASN A 6 -7.88 19.76 26.06
N LYS A 7 -7.52 18.48 26.07
CA LYS A 7 -6.12 18.05 26.18
C LYS A 7 -5.43 18.40 24.87
N GLN A 8 -4.65 19.47 24.90
CA GLN A 8 -3.74 19.85 23.83
C GLN A 8 -2.68 18.75 23.70
N LYS A 9 -2.92 17.80 22.78
CA LYS A 9 -1.97 16.74 22.46
C LYS A 9 -0.66 17.38 21.99
N ARG A 10 0.46 16.93 22.54
CA ARG A 10 1.79 17.41 22.13
C ARG A 10 2.20 16.66 20.86
N SER A 11 2.82 17.37 19.91
CA SER A 11 3.55 16.74 18.81
C SER A 11 4.67 15.86 19.39
N SER A 12 4.99 14.75 18.71
CA SER A 12 6.10 13.86 19.06
C SER A 12 7.37 14.67 19.37
N ILE A 13 8.06 14.33 20.46
CA ILE A 13 9.38 14.90 20.79
C ILE A 13 10.48 14.17 19.98
N LEU A 14 10.12 13.08 19.30
CA LEU A 14 11.02 12.26 18.52
C LEU A 14 11.48 12.99 17.25
N ASP A 15 12.78 13.30 17.17
CA ASP A 15 13.39 13.67 15.90
C ASP A 15 13.60 12.40 15.07
N LEU A 16 12.78 12.21 14.01
CA LEU A 16 12.93 11.06 13.10
C LEU A 16 14.29 10.96 12.44
N LYS A 17 15.10 12.02 12.46
CA LYS A 17 16.50 11.94 12.01
C LYS A 17 17.31 10.92 12.80
N THR A 18 16.92 10.66 14.06
CA THR A 18 17.54 9.63 14.91
C THR A 18 17.22 8.20 14.46
N LEU A 19 16.19 8.00 13.64
CA LEU A 19 15.82 6.70 13.06
C LEU A 19 16.29 6.55 11.61
N ARG A 20 17.06 7.50 11.06
CA ARG A 20 17.60 7.37 9.69
C ARG A 20 18.58 6.22 9.60
N PRO A 21 18.66 5.52 8.46
CA PRO A 21 19.57 4.38 8.30
C PRO A 21 21.01 4.68 8.75
N ALA A 22 21.58 5.83 8.35
CA ALA A 22 22.92 6.27 8.75
C ALA A 22 23.11 6.53 10.25
N ALA A 23 22.04 6.85 10.98
CA ALA A 23 22.07 7.15 12.41
C ALA A 23 21.89 5.93 13.32
N ILE A 24 21.45 4.78 12.76
CA ILE A 24 21.14 3.55 13.52
C ILE A 24 21.92 2.33 13.02
N ILE A 25 23.02 2.56 12.31
CA ILE A 25 23.90 1.49 11.80
C ILE A 25 24.44 0.69 12.98
N ASP A 26 24.97 1.37 14.00
CA ASP A 26 25.47 0.72 15.20
C ASP A 26 24.34 0.29 16.14
N GLU A 27 24.56 -0.82 16.82
CA GLU A 27 23.58 -1.44 17.70
C GLU A 27 23.20 -0.53 18.87
N ILE A 28 24.16 0.22 19.43
CA ILE A 28 23.94 1.10 20.59
C ILE A 28 23.05 2.29 20.22
N SER A 29 23.33 2.99 19.11
CA SER A 29 22.50 4.09 18.63
C SER A 29 21.09 3.63 18.27
N ARG A 30 20.98 2.42 17.73
CA ARG A 30 19.69 1.81 17.41
C ARG A 30 18.87 1.50 18.66
N GLU A 31 19.47 0.88 19.66
CA GLU A 31 18.81 0.64 20.96
C GLU A 31 18.37 1.94 21.61
N PHE A 32 19.21 2.97 21.58
CA PHE A 32 18.89 4.30 22.11
C PHE A 32 17.71 4.94 21.35
N ALA A 33 17.73 4.93 20.01
CA ALA A 33 16.66 5.47 19.17
C ALA A 33 15.34 4.74 19.40
N PHE A 34 15.38 3.40 19.52
CA PHE A 34 14.19 2.60 19.84
C PHE A 34 13.68 2.84 21.25
N GLY A 35 14.56 3.02 22.24
CA GLY A 35 14.16 3.42 23.60
C GLY A 35 13.44 4.76 23.61
N MET A 36 13.93 5.75 22.87
CA MET A 36 13.26 7.05 22.72
C MET A 36 11.89 6.94 22.02
N LEU A 37 11.80 6.12 20.97
CA LEU A 37 10.54 5.85 20.29
C LEU A 37 9.54 5.12 21.21
N GLU A 38 9.98 4.12 21.95
CA GLU A 38 9.17 3.39 22.91
C GLU A 38 8.59 4.32 23.99
N LEU A 39 9.41 5.21 24.54
CA LEU A 39 8.94 6.22 25.51
C LEU A 39 7.83 7.11 24.93
N ASN A 40 7.94 7.52 23.66
CA ASN A 40 6.90 8.32 22.99
C ASN A 40 5.63 7.50 22.71
N LEU A 41 5.76 6.22 22.37
CA LEU A 41 4.60 5.35 22.14
C LEU A 41 3.87 5.05 23.45
N VAL A 42 4.59 4.76 24.52
CA VAL A 42 3.98 4.45 25.83
C VAL A 42 3.30 5.69 26.43
N ASP A 43 3.79 6.89 26.15
CA ASP A 43 3.18 8.14 26.65
C ASP A 43 1.75 8.33 26.09
N PRO A 44 0.71 8.37 26.95
CA PRO A 44 -0.66 8.62 26.52
C PRO A 44 -0.90 10.08 26.05
N ALA A 45 0.01 11.02 26.33
CA ALA A 45 -0.10 12.41 25.91
C ALA A 45 0.38 12.65 24.46
N VAL A 46 1.15 11.72 23.90
CA VAL A 46 1.66 11.80 22.53
C VAL A 46 0.57 11.44 21.53
N ASP A 47 0.46 12.22 20.46
CA ASP A 47 -0.44 11.89 19.36
C ASP A 47 0.13 10.76 18.50
N LYS A 48 -0.18 9.52 18.87
CA LYS A 48 0.27 8.30 18.17
C LYS A 48 -0.09 8.29 16.69
N LEU A 49 -1.21 8.90 16.29
CA LEU A 49 -1.59 9.01 14.88
C LEU A 49 -0.55 9.83 14.11
N SER A 50 -0.24 11.03 14.58
CA SER A 50 0.78 11.88 13.97
C SER A 50 2.15 11.18 13.92
N LEU A 51 2.54 10.49 15.00
CA LEU A 51 3.79 9.71 15.04
C LEU A 51 3.82 8.60 13.99
N VAL A 52 2.74 7.82 13.85
CA VAL A 52 2.65 6.74 12.86
C VAL A 52 2.66 7.29 11.44
N GLU A 53 2.01 8.41 11.17
CA GLU A 53 2.08 9.10 9.87
C GLU A 53 3.51 9.55 9.54
N GLU A 54 4.24 10.05 10.55
CA GLU A 54 5.64 10.44 10.42
C GLU A 54 6.52 9.24 10.04
N LEU A 55 6.33 8.10 10.72
CA LEU A 55 6.99 6.84 10.35
C LEU A 55 6.58 6.36 8.96
N TYR A 56 5.33 6.61 8.56
CA TYR A 56 4.80 6.25 7.25
C TYR A 56 5.46 7.03 6.12
N SER A 57 5.83 8.30 6.35
CA SER A 57 6.49 9.16 5.36
C SER A 57 7.88 8.68 4.93
N THR A 58 8.53 7.82 5.72
CA THR A 58 9.82 7.24 5.33
C THR A 58 9.60 5.81 4.77
N PRO A 59 10.11 5.51 3.56
CA PRO A 59 10.01 4.16 2.99
C PRO A 59 10.60 3.11 3.94
N HIS A 60 9.86 2.01 4.13
CA HIS A 60 10.26 0.84 4.95
C HIS A 60 10.50 1.09 6.45
N LEU A 61 10.46 2.34 6.93
CA LEU A 61 10.73 2.67 8.34
C LEU A 61 9.67 2.09 9.27
N LEU A 62 8.38 2.23 8.94
CA LEU A 62 7.32 1.72 9.80
C LEU A 62 7.39 0.20 9.96
N GLU A 63 7.67 -0.53 8.87
CA GLU A 63 7.83 -1.99 8.89
C GLU A 63 9.04 -2.41 9.73
N PHE A 64 10.17 -1.72 9.57
CA PHE A 64 11.37 -1.92 10.38
C PHE A 64 11.12 -1.61 11.86
N VAL A 65 10.41 -0.53 12.17
CA VAL A 65 10.04 -0.19 13.54
C VAL A 65 9.18 -1.29 14.15
N VAL A 66 8.12 -1.73 13.46
CA VAL A 66 7.24 -2.79 13.96
C VAL A 66 8.00 -4.10 14.21
N SER A 67 8.98 -4.43 13.36
CA SER A 67 9.77 -5.65 13.48
C SER A 67 10.82 -5.64 14.60
N ALA A 68 11.28 -4.45 15.02
CA ALA A 68 12.43 -4.30 15.91
C ALA A 68 12.16 -3.52 17.21
N ILE A 69 11.00 -2.86 17.34
CA ILE A 69 10.68 -2.07 18.54
C ILE A 69 10.59 -2.97 19.80
N PRO A 70 11.03 -2.49 20.98
CA PRO A 70 10.94 -3.26 22.21
C PRO A 70 9.48 -3.56 22.61
N GLN A 71 9.31 -4.53 23.50
CA GLN A 71 8.03 -5.17 23.77
C GLN A 71 6.96 -4.21 24.30
N MET A 72 7.32 -3.19 25.11
CA MET A 72 6.32 -2.28 25.67
C MET A 72 5.81 -1.32 24.59
N GLY A 73 6.69 -0.81 23.74
CA GLY A 73 6.34 0.03 22.59
C GLY A 73 5.47 -0.74 21.58
N PHE A 74 5.81 -2.01 21.34
CA PHE A 74 5.00 -2.89 20.50
C PHE A 74 3.58 -3.08 21.06
N GLN A 75 3.45 -3.41 22.35
CA GLN A 75 2.15 -3.59 22.97
C GLN A 75 1.33 -2.29 22.93
N SER A 76 1.95 -1.15 23.19
CA SER A 76 1.29 0.16 23.10
C SER A 76 0.74 0.44 21.69
N LEU A 77 1.47 0.03 20.66
CA LEU A 77 1.04 0.17 19.27
C LEU A 77 -0.14 -0.76 18.93
N ILE A 78 -0.10 -2.03 19.38
CA ILE A 78 -1.19 -3.00 19.23
C ILE A 78 -2.47 -2.52 19.94
N ASP A 79 -2.32 -2.00 21.16
CA ASP A 79 -3.43 -1.46 21.94
C ASP A 79 -4.02 -0.23 21.24
N TRP A 80 -3.17 0.68 20.74
CA TRP A 80 -3.61 1.85 19.99
C TRP A 80 -4.38 1.50 18.71
N ILE A 81 -3.93 0.50 17.95
CA ILE A 81 -4.63 0.02 16.74
C ILE A 81 -6.05 -0.44 17.06
N SER A 82 -6.25 -1.08 18.22
CA SER A 82 -7.59 -1.51 18.66
C SER A 82 -8.55 -0.33 18.86
N HIS A 83 -8.04 0.87 19.12
CA HIS A 83 -8.82 2.10 19.24
C HIS A 83 -8.95 2.88 17.92
N CYS A 84 -8.29 2.43 16.84
CA CYS A 84 -8.34 3.06 15.52
C CYS A 84 -9.41 2.45 14.60
N VAL A 85 -10.16 1.47 15.09
CA VAL A 85 -11.25 0.84 14.34
C VAL A 85 -12.35 1.89 14.13
N PRO A 86 -12.74 2.19 12.87
CA PRO A 86 -13.77 3.19 12.62
C PRO A 86 -15.14 2.68 13.06
N ASP A 87 -15.96 3.53 13.69
CA ASP A 87 -17.33 3.18 14.06
C ASP A 87 -18.29 3.11 12.87
N ASP A 88 -17.89 3.68 11.73
CA ASP A 88 -18.71 3.80 10.52
C ASP A 88 -18.00 3.10 9.34
N PRO A 89 -18.62 2.07 8.72
CA PRO A 89 -18.02 1.34 7.61
C PRO A 89 -17.70 2.24 6.41
N ARG A 90 -18.38 3.39 6.26
CA ARG A 90 -18.12 4.35 5.18
C ARG A 90 -16.77 5.05 5.31
N LYS A 91 -16.24 5.14 6.52
CA LYS A 91 -14.95 5.80 6.81
C LYS A 91 -13.79 4.81 6.75
N TYR A 92 -14.05 3.53 6.42
CA TYR A 92 -13.05 2.49 6.46
C TYR A 92 -11.90 2.73 5.48
N GLU A 93 -12.19 3.02 4.21
CA GLU A 93 -11.15 3.27 3.20
C GLU A 93 -10.28 4.50 3.50
N ASP A 94 -10.85 5.51 4.17
CA ASP A 94 -10.12 6.72 4.59
C ASP A 94 -9.37 6.52 5.92
N SER A 95 -9.59 5.41 6.62
CA SER A 95 -9.04 5.19 7.95
C SER A 95 -7.55 4.86 7.93
N ILE A 96 -6.86 5.17 9.04
CA ILE A 96 -5.47 4.74 9.24
C ILE A 96 -5.35 3.21 9.26
N LEU A 97 -6.37 2.51 9.77
CA LEU A 97 -6.43 1.06 9.82
C LEU A 97 -6.30 0.46 8.41
N PHE A 98 -7.10 0.92 7.45
CA PHE A 98 -7.04 0.45 6.06
C PHE A 98 -5.73 0.79 5.37
N ARG A 99 -5.19 2.01 5.58
CA ARG A 99 -3.89 2.41 5.02
C ARG A 99 -2.73 1.57 5.55
N MET A 100 -2.78 1.20 6.83
CA MET A 100 -1.81 0.27 7.42
C MET A 100 -2.02 -1.14 6.85
N LEU A 101 -3.24 -1.68 6.88
CA LEU A 101 -3.54 -3.01 6.34
C LEU A 101 -3.08 -3.17 4.90
N SER A 102 -3.36 -2.21 4.03
CA SER A 102 -2.95 -2.24 2.62
C SER A 102 -1.43 -2.33 2.47
N ARG A 103 -0.68 -1.56 3.28
CA ARG A 103 0.78 -1.54 3.25
C ARG A 103 1.38 -2.83 3.83
N PHE A 104 0.86 -3.30 4.96
CA PHE A 104 1.34 -4.52 5.60
C PHE A 104 0.95 -5.79 4.84
N ALA A 105 -0.20 -5.82 4.16
CA ALA A 105 -0.56 -6.91 3.26
C ALA A 105 0.45 -7.04 2.12
N LEU A 106 0.87 -5.92 1.51
CA LEU A 106 1.92 -5.92 0.48
C LEU A 106 3.28 -6.37 1.05
N CYS A 107 3.65 -5.88 2.23
CA CYS A 107 4.90 -6.25 2.88
C CYS A 107 4.95 -7.75 3.22
N CYS A 108 3.92 -8.26 3.90
CA CYS A 108 3.82 -9.67 4.28
C CYS A 108 3.69 -10.59 3.07
N GLY A 109 2.95 -10.18 2.03
CA GLY A 109 2.85 -10.93 0.77
C GLY A 109 4.18 -11.00 -0.01
N ALA A 110 5.14 -10.12 0.28
CA ALA A 110 6.48 -10.15 -0.31
C ALA A 110 7.50 -10.97 0.51
N LEU A 111 7.11 -11.50 1.67
CA LEU A 111 7.99 -12.34 2.49
C LEU A 111 8.25 -13.69 1.79
N PRO A 112 9.46 -14.26 1.91
CA PRO A 112 9.82 -15.51 1.26
C PRO A 112 9.15 -16.74 1.90
N PHE A 113 8.64 -16.62 3.13
CA PHE A 113 7.92 -17.67 3.84
C PHE A 113 6.41 -17.34 3.83
N GLN A 114 5.71 -17.86 2.83
CA GLN A 114 4.25 -17.76 2.77
C GLN A 114 3.60 -18.86 3.63
N SER A 115 2.47 -18.53 4.24
CA SER A 115 1.61 -19.49 4.95
C SER A 115 0.16 -19.34 4.48
N PRO A 116 -0.66 -20.39 4.55
CA PRO A 116 -2.08 -20.30 4.22
C PRO A 116 -2.81 -19.20 5.00
N GLU A 117 -2.41 -18.99 6.26
CA GLU A 117 -2.93 -17.92 7.12
C GLU A 117 -2.66 -16.51 6.55
N LEU A 118 -1.49 -16.29 5.94
CA LEU A 118 -1.15 -15.01 5.31
C LEU A 118 -1.97 -14.78 4.03
N ASP A 119 -2.19 -15.83 3.24
CA ASP A 119 -3.04 -15.78 2.05
C ASP A 119 -4.50 -15.45 2.41
N GLU A 120 -5.01 -16.05 3.48
CA GLU A 120 -6.35 -15.76 4.03
C GLU A 120 -6.44 -14.31 4.51
N CYS A 121 -5.44 -13.84 5.26
CA CYS A 121 -5.36 -12.45 5.71
C CYS A 121 -5.35 -11.47 4.51
N GLN A 122 -4.56 -11.76 3.48
CA GLN A 122 -4.45 -10.90 2.31
C GLN A 122 -5.78 -10.84 1.55
N ARG A 123 -6.45 -11.97 1.38
CA ARG A 123 -7.80 -12.03 0.80
C ARG A 123 -8.82 -11.25 1.63
N ALA A 124 -8.76 -11.38 2.95
CA ALA A 124 -9.65 -10.64 3.85
C ALA A 124 -9.49 -9.13 3.71
N VAL A 125 -8.24 -8.64 3.59
CA VAL A 125 -7.95 -7.20 3.36
C VAL A 125 -8.46 -6.72 2.01
N GLU A 126 -8.32 -7.54 0.95
CA GLU A 126 -8.78 -7.17 -0.39
C GLU A 126 -10.31 -7.09 -0.49
N LEU A 127 -11.02 -8.01 0.18
CA LEU A 127 -12.48 -8.11 0.09
C LEU A 127 -13.21 -7.15 1.04
N ALA A 128 -12.63 -6.81 2.18
CA ALA A 128 -13.29 -5.99 3.21
C ALA A 128 -13.84 -4.65 2.71
N PRO A 129 -13.11 -3.82 1.92
CA PRO A 129 -13.66 -2.56 1.39
C PRO A 129 -14.93 -2.77 0.57
N ARG A 130 -14.96 -3.82 -0.26
CA ARG A 130 -16.11 -4.12 -1.13
C ARG A 130 -17.33 -4.49 -0.30
N VAL A 131 -17.16 -5.38 0.68
CA VAL A 131 -18.24 -5.84 1.55
C VAL A 131 -18.77 -4.68 2.40
N LEU A 132 -17.87 -3.89 3.02
CA LEU A 132 -18.24 -2.77 3.87
C LEU A 132 -18.99 -1.67 3.10
N LYS A 133 -18.66 -1.46 1.82
CA LYS A 133 -19.37 -0.54 0.94
C LYS A 133 -20.81 -1.00 0.66
N GLU A 134 -21.01 -2.29 0.39
CA GLU A 134 -22.34 -2.88 0.21
C GLU A 134 -23.16 -2.83 1.52
N LEU A 135 -22.53 -3.12 2.65
CA LEU A 135 -23.17 -3.01 3.98
C LEU A 135 -23.57 -1.56 4.31
N ALA A 136 -22.77 -0.57 3.92
CA ALA A 136 -23.10 0.83 4.10
C ALA A 136 -24.33 1.28 3.29
N ILE A 137 -24.64 0.61 2.18
CA ILE A 137 -25.87 0.85 1.41
C ILE A 137 -27.09 0.33 2.18
N LEU A 138 -27.01 -0.88 2.75
CA LEU A 138 -28.06 -1.45 3.59
C LEU A 138 -28.31 -0.62 4.85
N TRP A 139 -27.24 -0.09 5.45
CA TRP A 139 -27.31 0.82 6.60
C TRP A 139 -28.17 2.06 6.29
N ARG A 140 -28.04 2.67 5.10
CA ARG A 140 -28.81 3.87 4.71
C ARG A 140 -30.31 3.63 4.58
N VAL A 141 -30.72 2.44 4.16
CA VAL A 141 -32.14 2.13 3.95
C VAL A 141 -32.86 2.16 5.29
N GLY A 142 -32.23 1.60 6.32
CA GLY A 142 -32.72 1.60 7.68
C GLY A 142 -32.89 2.99 8.28
N GLU A 143 -31.84 3.82 8.25
CA GLU A 143 -31.89 5.23 8.73
C GLU A 143 -33.00 6.03 8.04
N ALA A 144 -33.19 5.86 6.72
CA ALA A 144 -34.22 6.57 5.98
C ALA A 144 -35.64 6.10 6.33
N VAL A 145 -35.83 4.82 6.69
CA VAL A 145 -37.12 4.26 7.09
C VAL A 145 -37.49 4.72 8.51
N GLU A 146 -36.56 4.68 9.46
CA GLU A 146 -36.80 5.12 10.85
C GLU A 146 -37.20 6.60 10.93
N VAL A 147 -36.47 7.49 10.24
CA VAL A 147 -36.81 8.93 10.20
C VAL A 147 -38.21 9.16 9.64
N THR A 148 -38.64 8.37 8.65
CA THR A 148 -40.00 8.50 8.10
C THR A 148 -41.09 7.98 9.03
N ALA A 149 -40.79 6.95 9.85
CA ALA A 149 -41.73 6.42 10.83
C ALA A 149 -41.91 7.39 12.00
N GLU A 150 -40.82 7.96 12.53
CA GLU A 150 -40.88 8.96 13.60
C GLU A 150 -41.57 10.26 13.15
N GLU A 151 -41.29 10.76 11.94
CA GLU A 151 -41.99 11.92 11.37
C GLU A 151 -43.51 11.67 11.19
N ALA A 152 -43.91 10.42 10.94
CA ALA A 152 -45.31 10.03 10.80
C ALA A 152 -46.01 9.93 12.17
N VAL A 153 -45.33 9.43 13.21
CA VAL A 153 -45.84 9.33 14.58
C VAL A 153 -45.94 10.71 15.24
N ALA A 154 -44.98 11.61 15.01
CA ALA A 154 -45.00 12.98 15.51
C ALA A 154 -46.13 13.84 14.92
N LYS A 155 -46.66 13.47 13.75
CA LYS A 155 -47.80 14.13 13.10
C LYS A 155 -49.08 13.31 13.31
N GLY A 156 -49.53 13.21 14.55
CA GLY A 156 -50.68 12.42 15.02
C GLY A 156 -52.06 12.76 14.43
N LYS A 157 -52.24 12.81 13.10
CA LYS A 157 -53.54 12.90 12.43
C LYS A 157 -53.52 12.06 11.16
N ALA A 158 -54.48 11.14 11.05
CA ALA A 158 -54.82 10.35 9.87
C ALA A 158 -55.32 11.22 8.69
N LYS A 159 -54.46 12.11 8.18
CA LYS A 159 -54.66 12.81 6.93
C LYS A 159 -53.94 12.04 5.84
N ARG A 160 -54.70 11.69 4.78
CA ARG A 160 -54.23 11.05 3.54
C ARG A 160 -52.77 11.38 3.27
N VAL A 161 -51.92 10.36 3.33
CA VAL A 161 -50.49 10.45 3.04
C VAL A 161 -50.35 11.15 1.68
N PRO A 162 -49.65 12.30 1.60
CA PRO A 162 -49.46 13.00 0.34
C PRO A 162 -48.82 12.04 -0.67
N GLN A 163 -49.31 12.02 -1.92
CA GLN A 163 -48.82 11.12 -2.97
C GLN A 163 -47.29 11.16 -3.16
N ARG A 164 -46.67 12.29 -2.79
CA ARG A 164 -45.22 12.50 -2.77
C ARG A 164 -44.51 11.69 -1.67
N VAL A 165 -45.11 11.57 -0.48
CA VAL A 165 -44.63 10.73 0.63
C VAL A 165 -44.89 9.24 0.32
N ALA A 166 -46.05 8.89 -0.25
CA ALA A 166 -46.33 7.53 -0.71
C ALA A 166 -45.38 7.07 -1.82
N LYS A 167 -45.01 7.95 -2.77
CA LYS A 167 -43.97 7.66 -3.77
C LYS A 167 -42.57 7.55 -3.15
N LYS A 168 -42.26 8.31 -2.09
CA LYS A 168 -40.98 8.21 -1.37
C LYS A 168 -40.88 6.91 -0.57
N ALA A 169 -41.97 6.49 0.09
CA ALA A 169 -42.08 5.19 0.75
C ALA A 169 -42.02 4.01 -0.24
N LYS A 170 -42.67 4.12 -1.42
CA LYS A 170 -42.55 3.12 -2.50
C LYS A 170 -41.14 3.02 -3.08
N ARG A 171 -40.36 4.11 -3.03
CA ARG A 171 -38.94 4.12 -3.43
C ARG A 171 -38.02 3.61 -2.32
N ALA A 172 -38.36 3.85 -1.06
CA ALA A 172 -37.63 3.34 0.11
C ALA A 172 -37.82 1.83 0.32
N GLY A 173 -38.97 1.27 -0.09
CA GLY A 173 -39.20 -0.19 -0.10
C GLY A 173 -38.51 -0.93 -1.26
N HIS A 174 -37.84 -0.22 -2.17
CA HIS A 174 -36.96 -0.85 -3.14
C HIS A 174 -35.62 -1.04 -2.43
N VAL A 175 -35.39 -2.25 -1.91
CA VAL A 175 -34.07 -2.67 -1.43
C VAL A 175 -33.08 -2.33 -2.55
N PRO A 176 -32.04 -1.52 -2.29
CA PRO A 176 -30.99 -1.26 -3.25
C PRO A 176 -30.47 -2.60 -3.76
N GLN A 177 -30.16 -2.71 -5.05
CA GLN A 177 -29.51 -3.93 -5.54
C GLN A 177 -28.12 -4.01 -4.91
N VAL A 178 -28.03 -4.82 -3.86
CA VAL A 178 -26.80 -5.21 -3.20
C VAL A 178 -26.18 -6.33 -4.02
N ASP A 179 -24.88 -6.24 -4.27
CA ASP A 179 -24.16 -7.31 -4.94
C ASP A 179 -23.97 -8.52 -3.99
N VAL A 180 -24.84 -9.51 -4.15
CA VAL A 180 -24.82 -10.76 -3.35
C VAL A 180 -23.52 -11.54 -3.54
N SER A 181 -22.83 -11.38 -4.68
CA SER A 181 -21.61 -12.12 -4.96
C SER A 181 -20.49 -11.79 -3.97
N VAL A 182 -20.46 -10.54 -3.48
CA VAL A 182 -19.45 -10.04 -2.53
C VAL A 182 -19.56 -10.75 -1.17
N PHE A 183 -20.76 -11.12 -0.74
CA PHE A 183 -20.99 -11.86 0.50
C PHE A 183 -20.62 -13.34 0.37
N THR A 184 -20.87 -13.91 -0.81
CA THR A 184 -20.50 -15.31 -1.09
C THR A 184 -18.97 -15.47 -1.13
N MET A 185 -18.24 -14.47 -1.61
CA MET A 185 -16.77 -14.47 -1.64
C MET A 185 -16.11 -14.51 -0.24
N ILE A 186 -16.80 -14.02 0.78
CA ILE A 186 -16.35 -14.05 2.18
C ILE A 186 -17.05 -15.14 3.01
N GLU A 187 -17.84 -16.00 2.37
CA GLU A 187 -18.61 -17.08 3.02
C GLU A 187 -19.59 -16.60 4.09
N VAL A 188 -20.12 -15.37 3.95
CA VAL A 188 -21.09 -14.79 4.90
C VAL A 188 -22.47 -14.72 4.27
N ALA A 189 -23.51 -14.95 5.08
CA ALA A 189 -24.90 -14.76 4.67
C ALA A 189 -25.21 -13.28 4.43
N VAL A 190 -26.01 -12.97 3.41
CA VAL A 190 -26.47 -11.60 3.16
C VAL A 190 -27.36 -11.15 4.33
N PRO A 191 -27.06 -10.02 4.99
CA PRO A 191 -27.90 -9.51 6.06
C PRO A 191 -29.33 -9.24 5.58
N SER A 192 -30.30 -9.68 6.37
CA SER A 192 -31.72 -9.50 6.09
C SER A 192 -32.33 -8.28 6.79
N SER A 193 -31.64 -7.75 7.80
CA SER A 193 -32.02 -6.58 8.58
C SER A 193 -30.90 -5.54 8.70
N GLN A 194 -31.25 -4.34 9.13
CA GLN A 194 -30.26 -3.27 9.39
C GLN A 194 -29.36 -3.66 10.56
N GLU A 195 -29.93 -4.24 11.62
CA GLU A 195 -29.20 -4.68 12.80
C GLU A 195 -28.17 -5.76 12.45
N GLU A 196 -28.55 -6.72 11.60
CA GLU A 196 -27.62 -7.73 11.07
C GLU A 196 -26.52 -7.09 10.23
N ALA A 197 -26.85 -6.09 9.40
CA ALA A 197 -25.85 -5.40 8.58
C ALA A 197 -24.86 -4.58 9.42
N VAL A 198 -25.35 -3.92 10.48
CA VAL A 198 -24.52 -3.17 11.45
C VAL A 198 -23.60 -4.12 12.20
N ALA A 199 -24.14 -5.21 12.75
CA ALA A 199 -23.37 -6.20 13.49
C ALA A 199 -22.31 -6.85 12.61
N LEU A 200 -22.65 -7.21 11.36
CA LEU A 200 -21.70 -7.77 10.41
C LEU A 200 -20.60 -6.78 10.03
N ALA A 201 -20.95 -5.50 9.79
CA ALA A 201 -19.95 -4.47 9.50
C ALA A 201 -18.97 -4.30 10.66
N GLN A 202 -19.46 -4.26 11.90
CA GLN A 202 -18.62 -4.18 13.09
C GLN A 202 -17.71 -5.41 13.24
N GLN A 203 -18.24 -6.61 13.00
CA GLN A 203 -17.45 -7.84 13.04
C GLN A 203 -16.31 -7.80 12.01
N ILE A 204 -16.60 -7.44 10.75
CA ILE A 204 -15.58 -7.30 9.70
C ILE A 204 -14.51 -6.28 10.12
N LEU A 205 -14.90 -5.14 10.68
CA LEU A 205 -13.96 -4.11 11.12
C LEU A 205 -13.04 -4.59 12.26
N ILE A 206 -13.59 -5.37 13.20
CA ILE A 206 -12.81 -6.03 14.26
C ILE A 206 -11.85 -7.06 13.66
N ASP A 207 -12.31 -7.86 12.70
CA ASP A 207 -11.48 -8.87 12.04
C ASP A 207 -10.33 -8.21 11.28
N GLN A 208 -10.57 -7.09 10.59
CA GLN A 208 -9.52 -6.29 9.95
C GLN A 208 -8.48 -5.76 10.96
N SER A 209 -8.91 -5.34 12.15
CA SER A 209 -7.98 -4.98 13.23
C SER A 209 -7.13 -6.17 13.67
N ASN A 210 -7.73 -7.35 13.79
CA ASN A 210 -7.02 -8.58 14.16
C ASN A 210 -6.03 -9.03 13.08
N VAL A 211 -6.37 -8.87 11.79
CA VAL A 211 -5.45 -9.11 10.68
C VAL A 211 -4.23 -8.19 10.78
N LEU A 212 -4.41 -6.89 11.09
CA LEU A 212 -3.28 -5.98 11.24
C LEU A 212 -2.36 -6.41 12.39
N LYS A 213 -2.95 -6.80 13.53
CA LYS A 213 -2.20 -7.36 14.68
C LYS A 213 -1.45 -8.64 14.29
N HIS A 214 -2.06 -9.49 13.47
CA HIS A 214 -1.41 -10.69 12.97
C HIS A 214 -0.19 -10.36 12.12
N TYR A 215 -0.31 -9.44 11.15
CA TYR A 215 0.84 -8.98 10.36
C TYR A 215 1.96 -8.41 11.23
N PHE A 216 1.63 -7.66 12.27
CA PHE A 216 2.60 -7.13 13.22
C PHE A 216 3.39 -8.23 13.92
N ASN A 217 2.70 -9.29 14.37
CA ASN A 217 3.34 -10.45 14.97
C ASN A 217 4.20 -11.24 13.97
N VAL A 218 3.77 -11.34 12.71
CA VAL A 218 4.55 -11.97 11.64
C VAL A 218 5.86 -11.22 11.42
N LEU A 219 5.83 -9.89 11.39
CA LEU A 219 7.03 -9.07 11.22
C LEU A 219 8.02 -9.15 12.39
N ARG A 220 7.57 -9.51 13.60
CA ARG A 220 8.45 -9.75 14.76
C ARG A 220 9.16 -11.10 14.72
N LYS A 221 8.78 -12.01 13.83
CA LYS A 221 9.50 -13.29 13.68
C LYS A 221 10.95 -12.99 13.27
N PRO A 222 11.96 -13.73 13.78
CA PRO A 222 13.36 -13.44 13.51
C PRO A 222 13.69 -13.34 12.01
N GLU A 223 13.09 -14.22 11.21
CA GLU A 223 13.25 -14.25 9.75
C GLU A 223 12.71 -12.98 9.08
N ALA A 224 11.52 -12.52 9.48
CA ALA A 224 10.91 -11.29 8.97
C ALA A 224 11.69 -10.05 9.40
N SER A 225 12.06 -9.99 10.68
CA SER A 225 12.77 -8.84 11.26
C SER A 225 14.14 -8.64 10.63
N ALA A 226 14.88 -9.73 10.36
CA ALA A 226 16.15 -9.66 9.63
C ALA A 226 15.97 -9.07 8.22
N ILE A 227 14.90 -9.45 7.50
CA ILE A 227 14.60 -8.91 6.18
C ILE A 227 14.22 -7.43 6.26
N MET A 228 13.37 -7.03 7.21
CA MET A 228 12.96 -5.64 7.38
C MET A 228 14.14 -4.73 7.74
N GLN A 229 14.99 -5.19 8.66
CA GLN A 229 16.21 -4.50 9.04
C GLN A 229 17.15 -4.33 7.84
N LYS A 230 17.39 -5.40 7.08
CA LYS A 230 18.22 -5.34 5.88
C LYS A 230 17.65 -4.34 4.87
N ASN A 231 16.36 -4.46 4.54
CA ASN A 231 15.70 -3.60 3.56
C ASN A 231 15.73 -2.12 3.94
N TYR A 232 15.66 -1.80 5.24
CA TYR A 232 15.72 -0.42 5.70
C TYR A 232 17.15 0.13 5.76
N LEU A 233 18.12 -0.65 6.25
CA LEU A 233 19.51 -0.21 6.40
C LEU A 233 20.27 -0.14 5.05
N ASP A 234 19.94 -1.02 4.10
CA ASP A 234 20.55 -1.05 2.76
C ASP A 234 20.12 0.14 1.87
N ILE A 235 19.17 0.97 2.32
CA ILE A 235 18.80 2.22 1.62
C ILE A 235 20.00 3.19 1.57
N THR A 236 20.91 3.11 2.55
CA THR A 236 22.10 3.97 2.66
C THR A 236 23.20 3.61 1.65
N THR A 237 23.39 2.32 1.36
CA THR A 237 24.48 1.88 0.47
C THR A 237 24.22 2.19 -1.01
N GLN A 238 22.95 2.44 -1.37
CA GLN A 238 22.57 2.80 -2.73
C GLN A 238 22.65 4.32 -3.01
N THR A 239 22.75 5.16 -1.97
CA THR A 239 22.79 6.63 -2.13
C THR A 239 24.21 7.22 -2.11
N ASP A 240 25.20 6.56 -1.49
CA ASP A 240 26.55 7.11 -1.35
C ASP A 240 27.54 6.75 -2.49
N THR A 241 27.14 5.93 -3.47
CA THR A 241 27.98 5.64 -4.65
C THR A 241 27.77 6.61 -5.82
N ALA A 242 26.93 7.64 -5.65
CA ALA A 242 26.63 8.65 -6.68
C ALA A 242 27.13 10.05 -6.32
N THR A 243 28.26 10.20 -5.60
CA THR A 243 28.96 11.50 -5.52
C THR A 243 30.45 11.31 -5.23
N THR A 244 31.27 11.16 -6.28
CA THR A 244 32.66 11.66 -6.28
C THR A 244 33.06 12.03 -7.71
N THR A 245 32.53 13.14 -8.20
CA THR A 245 33.20 13.93 -9.24
C THR A 245 34.13 14.90 -8.51
N GLY A 246 35.25 14.37 -8.02
CA GLY A 246 36.39 15.16 -7.55
C GLY A 246 37.48 15.06 -8.59
N LEU A 247 37.57 16.05 -9.47
CA LEU A 247 38.75 16.31 -10.29
C LEU A 247 39.96 16.53 -9.37
N PRO A 248 41.12 15.97 -9.76
CA PRO A 248 42.29 16.83 -9.85
C PRO A 248 42.83 16.84 -11.29
N HIS A 249 43.04 18.05 -11.78
CA HIS A 249 43.86 18.32 -12.94
C HIS A 249 45.24 17.67 -12.80
N THR A 250 45.66 16.91 -13.81
CA THR A 250 47.00 17.07 -14.38
C THR A 250 46.94 16.67 -15.85
N ASP A 251 47.28 17.62 -16.72
CA ASP A 251 47.55 17.40 -18.13
C ASP A 251 48.76 16.46 -18.27
N GLU A 252 48.64 15.43 -19.10
CA GLU A 252 49.65 15.12 -20.12
C GLU A 252 49.08 14.19 -21.19
N ASP A 253 49.36 14.59 -22.42
CA ASP A 253 48.99 14.01 -23.71
C ASP A 253 49.71 12.67 -23.93
N VAL A 254 49.11 11.78 -24.74
CA VAL A 254 49.74 10.84 -25.69
C VAL A 254 48.83 9.62 -25.96
N THR A 255 48.49 9.53 -27.25
CA THR A 255 47.91 8.44 -28.03
C THR A 255 48.37 7.01 -27.72
N GLY A 256 47.45 6.05 -27.84
CA GLY A 256 47.77 4.66 -28.25
C GLY A 256 47.06 3.56 -27.45
N PHE A 257 46.14 2.85 -28.10
CA PHE A 257 45.76 1.49 -27.66
C PHE A 257 47.00 0.58 -27.70
N PRO A 258 47.13 -0.35 -26.75
CA PRO A 258 46.97 -1.75 -27.16
C PRO A 258 46.24 -2.66 -26.15
N ASP A 259 45.61 -3.67 -26.75
CA ASP A 259 45.22 -4.98 -26.21
C ASP A 259 46.19 -5.53 -25.15
N ILE A 260 45.70 -5.86 -23.95
CA ILE A 260 46.25 -6.91 -23.08
C ILE A 260 45.11 -7.53 -22.25
N ILE A 261 44.77 -8.78 -22.58
CA ILE A 261 44.06 -9.73 -21.71
C ILE A 261 44.99 -10.11 -20.54
N PRO A 262 44.47 -10.21 -19.32
CA PRO A 262 44.76 -11.42 -18.54
C PRO A 262 43.49 -12.09 -18.03
N GLU A 263 43.37 -13.32 -18.50
CA GLU A 263 42.63 -14.45 -17.99
C GLU A 263 42.93 -14.65 -16.49
N THR A 264 41.91 -14.59 -15.64
CA THR A 264 41.92 -15.28 -14.36
C THR A 264 40.48 -15.63 -13.98
N GLU A 265 40.12 -16.89 -14.22
CA GLU A 265 38.95 -17.52 -13.60
C GLU A 265 39.07 -17.46 -12.06
N PRO A 266 37.94 -17.34 -11.36
CA PRO A 266 37.62 -18.42 -10.45
C PRO A 266 36.25 -19.02 -10.75
N GLN A 267 36.27 -20.34 -10.83
CA GLN A 267 35.15 -21.25 -11.00
C GLN A 267 34.04 -20.95 -9.98
N THR A 268 32.88 -20.52 -10.45
CA THR A 268 31.64 -20.60 -9.68
C THR A 268 30.83 -21.80 -10.17
N THR A 269 30.80 -22.82 -9.32
CA THR A 269 29.95 -23.99 -9.42
C THR A 269 28.50 -23.56 -9.66
N PHE A 270 27.95 -24.10 -10.74
CA PHE A 270 26.57 -23.93 -11.17
C PHE A 270 25.73 -25.00 -10.46
N GLU A 271 24.80 -24.59 -9.61
CA GLU A 271 23.61 -25.31 -9.09
C GLU A 271 23.07 -24.37 -7.99
N GLU A 272 21.90 -23.76 -8.06
CA GLU A 272 20.58 -24.35 -8.26
C GLU A 272 19.60 -23.21 -8.62
N TYR A 273 19.06 -23.22 -9.85
CA TYR A 273 18.01 -22.30 -10.28
C TYR A 273 16.65 -22.88 -9.89
N SER A 274 15.94 -22.25 -8.96
CA SER A 274 14.51 -22.48 -8.76
C SER A 274 13.76 -21.20 -8.41
N SER A 275 13.04 -20.68 -9.41
CA SER A 275 11.79 -19.91 -9.36
C SER A 275 11.53 -18.95 -8.18
N GLN A 276 11.69 -17.64 -8.44
CA GLN A 276 10.84 -16.61 -7.83
C GLN A 276 10.32 -15.66 -8.93
N PRO A 277 8.99 -15.56 -9.15
CA PRO A 277 8.42 -14.43 -9.86
C PRO A 277 8.22 -13.26 -8.88
N VAL A 278 8.23 -12.03 -9.40
CA VAL A 278 7.94 -10.74 -8.71
C VAL A 278 9.13 -9.97 -8.07
N GLN A 279 10.38 -10.18 -8.49
CA GLN A 279 11.46 -9.20 -8.22
C GLN A 279 11.43 -7.96 -9.15
N ASN A 280 10.46 -7.90 -10.05
CA ASN A 280 10.67 -7.26 -11.34
C ASN A 280 9.88 -5.96 -11.58
N ALA A 281 9.11 -5.51 -10.59
CA ALA A 281 8.46 -4.20 -10.60
C ALA A 281 9.33 -3.08 -9.96
N LEU A 282 10.46 -3.43 -9.35
CA LEU A 282 11.28 -2.49 -8.56
C LEU A 282 12.33 -1.71 -9.37
N PHE A 283 12.63 -2.12 -10.61
CA PHE A 283 13.77 -1.55 -11.35
C PHE A 283 13.63 -0.07 -11.76
N PHE A 284 12.44 0.53 -11.69
CA PHE A 284 12.21 1.90 -12.18
C PHE A 284 11.43 2.81 -11.23
N ALA A 285 11.09 2.37 -10.03
CA ALA A 285 10.34 3.20 -9.07
C ALA A 285 11.18 4.37 -8.49
N SER A 286 12.51 4.38 -8.71
CA SER A 286 13.40 5.49 -8.32
C SER A 286 14.45 5.86 -9.38
N ALA A 287 14.31 5.41 -10.62
CA ALA A 287 15.27 5.74 -11.67
C ALA A 287 15.11 7.19 -12.13
N GLU A 288 16.20 7.97 -12.11
CA GLU A 288 16.23 9.38 -12.48
C GLU A 288 15.50 9.66 -13.80
N GLY A 289 14.48 10.51 -13.70
CA GLY A 289 13.68 10.99 -14.82
C GLY A 289 12.39 10.23 -15.13
N PHE A 290 11.96 9.20 -14.38
CA PHE A 290 10.59 8.64 -14.47
C PHE A 290 9.60 9.47 -13.62
N GLY A 291 8.34 9.53 -14.04
CA GLY A 291 7.27 10.32 -13.41
C GLY A 291 6.47 9.55 -12.36
N ASP A 292 5.41 10.19 -11.84
CA ASP A 292 4.64 9.72 -10.67
C ASP A 292 3.90 8.38 -10.85
N TRP A 293 3.70 7.91 -12.09
CA TRP A 293 2.98 6.67 -12.36
C TRP A 293 3.91 5.45 -12.28
N ARG A 294 3.56 4.52 -11.40
CA ARG A 294 4.27 3.24 -11.24
C ARG A 294 4.04 2.34 -12.46
N LEU A 295 5.12 1.96 -13.14
CA LEU A 295 5.07 1.03 -14.27
C LEU A 295 5.17 -0.41 -13.78
N MET A 296 4.14 -1.22 -14.06
CA MET A 296 4.18 -2.67 -13.85
C MET A 296 4.50 -3.35 -15.18
N MET A 297 5.57 -4.15 -15.23
CA MET A 297 6.00 -4.84 -16.44
C MET A 297 5.89 -6.36 -16.30
N ALA A 298 5.31 -7.01 -17.30
CA ALA A 298 5.32 -8.47 -17.39
C ALA A 298 6.74 -9.00 -17.65
N GLN A 299 7.05 -10.19 -17.14
CA GLN A 299 8.36 -10.83 -17.27
C GLN A 299 8.89 -10.88 -18.72
N ARG A 300 8.00 -11.13 -19.68
CA ARG A 300 8.33 -11.15 -21.12
C ARG A 300 8.86 -9.81 -21.63
N VAL A 301 8.35 -8.70 -21.10
CA VAL A 301 8.77 -7.34 -21.48
C VAL A 301 10.17 -7.07 -20.95
N ILE A 302 10.46 -7.52 -19.72
CA ILE A 302 11.76 -7.35 -19.09
C ILE A 302 12.83 -8.11 -19.86
N LYS A 303 12.59 -9.39 -20.14
CA LYS A 303 13.50 -10.19 -20.97
C LYS A 303 13.71 -9.57 -22.35
N TYR A 304 12.64 -9.07 -22.98
CA TYR A 304 12.73 -8.37 -24.25
C TYR A 304 13.58 -7.09 -24.18
N LEU A 305 13.47 -6.31 -23.11
CA LEU A 305 14.27 -5.11 -22.89
C LEU A 305 15.75 -5.44 -22.68
N GLU A 306 16.06 -6.50 -21.93
CA GLU A 306 17.43 -6.97 -21.73
C GLU A 306 18.09 -7.44 -23.05
N ASP A 307 17.35 -8.22 -23.83
CA ASP A 307 17.81 -8.69 -25.14
C ASP A 307 17.98 -7.52 -26.13
N THR A 308 17.04 -6.56 -26.11
CA THR A 308 17.09 -5.36 -26.96
C THR A 308 18.25 -4.45 -26.55
N ARG A 309 18.57 -4.33 -25.25
CA ARG A 309 19.72 -3.58 -24.77
C ARG A 309 21.03 -4.10 -25.36
N LYS A 310 21.17 -5.43 -25.46
CA LYS A 310 22.37 -6.09 -26.03
C LYS A 310 22.40 -6.02 -27.55
N ARG A 311 21.26 -6.23 -28.22
CA ARG A 311 21.19 -6.39 -29.69
C ARG A 311 20.94 -5.09 -30.46
N ASN A 312 20.17 -4.16 -29.89
CA ASN A 312 19.81 -2.90 -30.53
C ASN A 312 19.68 -1.75 -29.50
N PRO A 313 20.82 -1.15 -29.09
CA PRO A 313 20.85 -0.10 -28.08
C PRO A 313 19.99 1.13 -28.43
N LYS A 314 19.82 1.43 -29.73
CA LYS A 314 18.98 2.53 -30.20
C LYS A 314 17.50 2.25 -29.92
N ALA A 315 17.02 1.05 -30.23
CA ALA A 315 15.65 0.64 -29.93
C ALA A 315 15.38 0.59 -28.42
N PHE A 316 16.35 0.12 -27.64
CA PHE A 316 16.28 0.16 -26.17
C PHE A 316 16.13 1.58 -25.63
N LYS A 317 16.94 2.54 -26.12
CA LYS A 317 16.86 3.94 -25.70
C LYS A 317 15.50 4.57 -26.04
N ILE A 318 14.92 4.25 -27.19
CA ILE A 318 13.57 4.69 -27.57
C ILE A 318 12.52 4.10 -26.62
N ALA A 319 12.66 2.81 -26.27
CA ALA A 319 11.75 2.16 -25.33
C ALA A 319 11.76 2.78 -23.95
N VAL A 320 12.95 3.00 -23.38
CA VAL A 320 13.12 3.66 -22.09
C VAL A 320 12.58 5.08 -22.11
N LYS A 321 12.84 5.84 -23.19
CA LYS A 321 12.27 7.18 -23.36
C LYS A 321 10.74 7.17 -23.37
N LYS A 322 10.12 6.21 -24.06
CA LYS A 322 8.65 6.12 -24.12
C LYS A 322 8.04 5.69 -22.79
N MET A 323 8.64 4.73 -22.08
CA MET A 323 8.22 4.37 -20.72
C MET A 323 8.32 5.56 -19.77
N ARG A 324 9.36 6.38 -19.90
CA ARG A 324 9.53 7.62 -19.16
C ARG A 324 8.40 8.63 -19.45
N GLU A 325 8.11 8.90 -20.71
CA GLU A 325 7.00 9.81 -21.11
C GLU A 325 5.66 9.33 -20.53
N LEU A 326 5.39 8.01 -20.55
CA LEU A 326 4.17 7.41 -19.99
C LEU A 326 4.09 7.53 -18.47
N SER A 327 5.21 7.39 -17.77
CA SER A 327 5.23 7.52 -16.31
C SER A 327 4.87 8.92 -15.80
N HIS A 328 4.92 9.96 -16.64
CA HIS A 328 4.46 11.31 -16.29
C HIS A 328 2.96 11.54 -16.54
N GLY A 329 2.23 10.52 -16.98
CA GLY A 329 0.80 10.64 -17.27
C GLY A 329 0.46 11.47 -18.51
N HIS A 330 1.41 11.66 -19.44
CA HIS A 330 1.16 12.40 -20.69
C HIS A 330 0.50 11.50 -21.74
N PHE A 331 -0.82 11.34 -21.61
CA PHE A 331 -1.68 10.67 -22.59
C PHE A 331 -2.23 11.69 -23.60
N SER A 332 -1.69 11.73 -24.82
CA SER A 332 -2.24 12.55 -25.92
C SER A 332 -2.65 11.67 -27.11
N ALA A 333 -3.64 12.12 -27.89
CA ALA A 333 -4.16 11.41 -29.06
C ALA A 333 -3.08 11.15 -30.13
N ASP A 334 -2.04 11.98 -30.18
CA ASP A 334 -0.92 11.82 -31.12
C ASP A 334 0.11 10.77 -30.68
N ASN A 335 0.09 10.35 -29.41
CA ASN A 335 1.07 9.41 -28.85
C ASN A 335 0.52 8.02 -28.55
N GLN A 336 -0.80 7.85 -28.48
CA GLN A 336 -1.42 6.59 -28.04
C GLN A 336 -2.77 6.35 -28.73
N LYS A 337 -3.02 5.09 -29.13
CA LYS A 337 -4.29 4.65 -29.68
C LYS A 337 -4.94 3.67 -28.71
N ARG A 338 -6.20 3.89 -28.33
CA ARG A 338 -6.97 2.92 -27.56
C ARG A 338 -7.22 1.67 -28.42
N LEU A 339 -6.98 0.49 -27.87
CA LEU A 339 -7.33 -0.78 -28.49
C LEU A 339 -8.77 -1.12 -28.14
N GLU A 340 -9.63 -1.21 -29.15
CA GLU A 340 -11.00 -1.68 -29.01
C GLU A 340 -11.02 -3.22 -29.05
N GLY A 341 -11.75 -3.86 -28.12
CA GLY A 341 -11.85 -5.33 -28.04
C GLY A 341 -11.42 -6.00 -26.73
N SER A 342 -11.16 -5.24 -25.67
CA SER A 342 -10.99 -5.78 -24.30
C SER A 342 -12.36 -6.04 -23.68
N ASP A 343 -12.80 -7.30 -23.65
CA ASP A 343 -14.09 -7.73 -23.04
C ASP A 343 -14.14 -7.51 -21.52
N ASN A 344 -13.04 -7.11 -20.90
CA ASN A 344 -12.89 -7.01 -19.44
C ASN A 344 -13.11 -5.58 -18.90
N GLY A 345 -13.57 -4.64 -19.74
CA GLY A 345 -13.85 -3.25 -19.33
C GLY A 345 -12.60 -2.40 -18.99
N LEU A 346 -11.41 -3.00 -18.95
CA LEU A 346 -10.14 -2.31 -18.75
C LEU A 346 -9.67 -1.63 -20.06
N PRO A 347 -9.42 -0.31 -20.05
CA PRO A 347 -9.00 0.42 -21.24
C PRO A 347 -7.54 0.13 -21.58
N ILE A 348 -7.31 -0.59 -22.69
CA ILE A 348 -5.96 -0.89 -23.19
C ILE A 348 -5.54 0.17 -24.22
N PHE A 349 -4.30 0.64 -24.13
CA PHE A 349 -3.69 1.64 -24.99
C PHE A 349 -2.42 1.10 -25.68
N GLU A 350 -2.23 1.47 -26.94
CA GLU A 350 -1.05 1.18 -27.74
C GLU A 350 -0.25 2.47 -27.97
N ALA A 351 1.00 2.52 -27.52
CA ALA A 351 1.92 3.62 -27.80
C ALA A 351 2.92 3.22 -28.90
N LYS A 352 3.09 4.09 -29.90
CA LYS A 352 4.00 3.83 -31.03
C LYS A 352 5.46 4.07 -30.65
N MET A 353 6.32 3.09 -30.94
CA MET A 353 7.76 3.19 -30.71
C MET A 353 8.50 3.47 -32.04
N SER A 354 8.84 2.45 -32.83
CA SER A 354 9.54 2.62 -34.12
C SER A 354 9.09 1.58 -35.15
N ARG A 355 8.77 2.01 -36.39
CA ARG A 355 8.28 1.19 -37.52
C ARG A 355 7.17 0.21 -37.10
N ASP A 356 7.53 -1.00 -36.67
CA ASP A 356 6.59 -2.10 -36.36
C ASP A 356 6.47 -2.41 -34.86
N THR A 357 7.25 -1.78 -33.98
CA THR A 357 7.16 -2.02 -32.53
C THR A 357 6.17 -1.09 -31.84
N ARG A 358 5.45 -1.65 -30.87
CA ARG A 358 4.39 -1.00 -30.08
C ARG A 358 4.51 -1.39 -28.62
N LEU A 359 4.23 -0.43 -27.74
CA LEU A 359 4.13 -0.66 -26.30
C LEU A 359 2.64 -0.73 -25.94
N ILE A 360 2.24 -1.82 -25.28
CA ILE A 360 0.86 -2.02 -24.83
C ILE A 360 0.79 -1.71 -23.33
N VAL A 361 -0.14 -0.83 -22.96
CA VAL A 361 -0.41 -0.39 -21.60
C VAL A 361 -1.88 -0.65 -21.31
N SER A 362 -2.23 -1.19 -20.14
CA SER A 362 -3.60 -1.56 -19.76
C SER A 362 -3.99 -0.97 -18.42
#